data_AF-D1P9F5-F1
#
_entry.id   AF-D1P9F5-F1
#
_cell.length_a   1.000
_cell.length_b   1.000
_cell.length_c   1.000
_cell.angle_alpha   90.00
_cell.angle_beta   90.00
_cell.angle_gamma   90.00
#
_symmetry.space_group_name_H-M   'P 1'
#
loop_
_entity.id
_entity.type
_entity.pdbx_description
1 polymer ?
#
loop_
_entity_poly.entity_id
_entity_poly.type
_entity_poly.pdbx_seq_one_letter_code
_entity_poly.pdbx_strand_id
1 'polypeptide(L)'
;MKESLEATLKDVELTKEVYRLYTLEHLTQQEISVKLCIGRSTVWRKIRTFEAENPELAEKMSKQGKEITPDDYKDLVKEVAELKKQLKAERLRADFYEEMVAFGKKAYGIKVWNA
;
A
#
# COMPACT_ATOMS: atom_id res chain seq x y z
N MET A 1 20.30 21.53 -34.05
CA MET A 1 18.85 21.58 -33.77
C MET A 1 18.25 20.21 -33.46
N LYS A 2 18.53 19.15 -34.24
CA LYS A 2 17.96 17.81 -33.96
C LYS A 2 18.31 17.26 -32.57
N GLU A 3 19.58 17.36 -32.17
CA GLU A 3 20.05 16.89 -30.85
C GLU A 3 19.40 17.60 -29.66
N SER A 4 19.07 18.89 -29.75
CA SER A 4 18.38 19.59 -28.65
C SER A 4 16.90 19.22 -28.56
N LEU A 5 16.27 18.85 -29.67
CA LEU A 5 14.88 18.38 -29.69
C LEU A 5 14.76 16.97 -29.08
N GLU A 6 15.71 16.09 -29.38
CA GLU A 6 15.75 14.75 -28.78
C GLU A 6 16.02 14.78 -27.28
N ALA A 7 16.93 15.66 -26.84
CA ALA A 7 17.22 15.84 -25.42
C ALA A 7 16.00 16.36 -24.64
N THR A 8 15.25 17.30 -25.22
CA THR A 8 14.02 17.84 -24.60
C THR A 8 12.90 16.80 -24.56
N LEU A 9 12.72 16.01 -25.62
CA LEU A 9 11.74 14.92 -25.63
C LEU A 9 12.00 13.89 -24.52
N LYS A 10 13.26 13.46 -24.36
CA LYS A 10 13.67 12.54 -23.29
C LYS A 10 13.37 13.10 -21.90
N ASP A 11 13.55 14.41 -21.70
CA ASP A 11 13.29 15.03 -20.40
C ASP A 11 11.79 15.08 -20.08
N VAL A 12 10.95 15.33 -21.10
CA VAL A 12 9.48 15.29 -20.99
C VAL A 12 9.00 13.88 -20.67
N GLU A 13 9.51 12.87 -21.38
CA GLU A 13 9.19 11.46 -21.13
C GLU A 13 9.57 11.04 -19.71
N LEU A 14 10.78 11.41 -19.26
CA LEU A 14 11.24 11.16 -17.90
C LEU A 14 10.33 11.82 -16.85
N THR A 15 9.87 13.04 -17.12
CA THR A 15 8.99 13.78 -16.21
C THR A 15 7.61 13.12 -16.09
N LYS A 16 7.06 12.65 -17.21
CA LYS A 16 5.81 11.87 -17.24
C LYS A 16 5.95 10.54 -16.50
N GLU A 17 7.07 9.84 -16.69
CA GLU A 17 7.35 8.57 -16.03
C GLU A 17 7.44 8.75 -14.51
N VAL A 18 8.20 9.74 -14.03
CA VAL A 18 8.30 10.08 -12.61
C VAL A 18 6.92 10.35 -12.01
N TYR A 19 6.07 11.09 -12.72
CA TYR A 19 4.74 11.41 -12.23
C TYR A 19 3.82 10.19 -12.20
N ARG A 20 3.89 9.30 -13.20
CA ARG A 20 3.14 8.03 -13.23
C ARG A 20 3.50 7.14 -12.04
N LEU A 21 4.80 6.95 -11.79
CA LEU A 21 5.31 6.16 -10.66
C LEU A 21 4.85 6.71 -9.32
N TYR A 22 4.79 8.04 -9.19
CA TYR A 22 4.37 8.70 -7.96
C TYR A 22 2.85 8.61 -7.73
N THR A 23 2.04 8.84 -8.77
CA THR A 23 0.58 8.96 -8.64
C THR A 23 -0.17 7.65 -8.76
N LEU A 24 0.18 6.80 -9.73
CA LEU A 24 -0.54 5.55 -10.00
C LEU A 24 0.06 4.37 -9.24
N GLU A 25 1.39 4.30 -9.15
CA GLU A 25 2.09 3.21 -8.45
C GLU A 25 2.33 3.54 -6.96
N HIS A 26 2.02 4.77 -6.51
CA HIS A 26 2.19 5.26 -5.14
C HIS A 26 3.59 5.06 -4.55
N LEU A 27 4.62 5.05 -5.41
CA LEU A 27 6.01 4.93 -4.96
C LEU A 27 6.46 6.20 -4.25
N THR A 28 7.27 6.04 -3.20
CA THR A 28 7.92 7.15 -2.53
C THR A 28 8.98 7.79 -3.42
N GLN A 29 9.30 9.06 -3.17
CA GLN A 29 10.38 9.76 -3.89
C GLN A 29 11.72 9.02 -3.80
N GLN A 30 11.97 8.28 -2.70
CA GLN A 30 13.18 7.49 -2.51
C GLN A 30 13.19 6.27 -3.44
N GLU A 31 12.09 5.53 -3.52
CA GLU A 31 11.97 4.37 -4.41
C GLU A 31 12.08 4.79 -5.88
N ILE A 32 11.47 5.90 -6.27
CA ILE A 32 11.58 6.45 -7.63
C ILE A 32 13.02 6.87 -7.92
N SER A 33 13.69 7.51 -6.96
CA SER A 33 15.10 7.92 -7.07
C SER A 33 16.01 6.72 -7.33
N VAL A 34 15.81 5.62 -6.60
CA VAL A 34 16.56 4.37 -6.80
C VAL A 34 16.20 3.71 -8.14
N LYS A 35 14.90 3.63 -8.48
CA LYS A 35 14.40 2.97 -9.69
C LYS A 35 14.88 3.63 -10.98
N LEU A 36 14.92 4.96 -11.01
CA LEU A 36 15.31 5.75 -12.19
C LEU A 36 16.76 6.26 -12.13
N CYS A 37 17.50 5.95 -11.06
CA CYS A 37 18.86 6.42 -10.83
C CYS A 37 19.02 7.95 -10.93
N ILE A 38 18.04 8.71 -10.46
CA ILE A 38 18.07 10.18 -10.45
C ILE A 38 18.03 10.69 -9.01
N GLY A 39 18.66 11.85 -8.76
CA GLY A 39 18.68 12.44 -7.43
C GLY A 39 17.28 12.75 -6.91
N ARG A 40 17.03 12.54 -5.61
CA ARG A 40 15.74 12.76 -4.97
C ARG A 40 15.18 14.17 -5.18
N SER A 41 16.04 15.20 -5.12
CA SER A 41 15.64 16.58 -5.41
C SER A 41 15.14 16.76 -6.86
N THR A 42 15.71 16.02 -7.81
CA THR A 42 15.27 16.00 -9.21
C THR A 42 13.92 15.33 -9.36
N VAL A 43 13.67 14.23 -8.65
CA VAL A 43 12.35 13.57 -8.59
C VAL A 43 11.30 14.57 -8.11
N TRP A 44 11.54 15.21 -6.96
CA TRP A 44 10.62 16.21 -6.40
C TRP A 44 10.35 17.35 -7.38
N ARG A 45 11.40 17.90 -8.00
CA ARG A 45 11.25 18.97 -9.00
C ARG A 45 10.38 18.52 -10.18
N LYS A 46 10.63 17.33 -10.74
CA LYS A 46 9.87 16.80 -11.88
C LYS A 46 8.40 16.60 -11.55
N ILE A 47 8.07 16.14 -10.35
CA ILE A 47 6.67 16.03 -9.90
C ILE A 47 5.99 17.41 -9.94
N ARG A 48 6.63 18.42 -9.32
CA ARG A 48 6.08 19.79 -9.27
C ARG A 48 5.98 20.44 -10.65
N THR A 49 6.98 20.22 -11.51
CA THR A 49 6.97 20.70 -12.90
C THR A 49 5.82 20.08 -13.69
N PHE A 50 5.60 18.76 -13.56
CA PHE A 50 4.51 18.09 -14.25
C PHE A 50 3.13 18.61 -13.81
N GLU A 51 2.92 18.81 -12.51
CA GLU A 51 1.68 19.39 -11.97
C GLU A 51 1.42 20.80 -12.52
N ALA A 52 2.47 21.63 -12.59
CA ALA A 52 2.37 23.02 -13.06
C ALA A 52 2.13 23.11 -14.57
N GLU A 53 2.79 22.26 -15.36
CA GLU A 53 2.67 22.26 -16.81
C GLU A 53 1.41 21.55 -17.31
N ASN A 54 0.90 20.56 -16.58
CA ASN A 54 -0.21 19.70 -17.00
C ASN A 54 -1.27 19.53 -15.89
N PRO A 55 -1.92 20.61 -15.44
CA PRO A 55 -2.84 20.57 -14.29
C PRO A 55 -4.05 19.64 -14.52
N GLU A 56 -4.65 19.64 -15.71
CA GLU A 56 -5.80 18.76 -16.02
C GLU A 56 -5.43 17.28 -16.04
N LEU A 57 -4.22 16.96 -16.51
CA LEU A 57 -3.74 15.57 -16.58
C LEU A 57 -3.35 15.07 -15.19
N ALA A 58 -2.72 15.93 -14.39
CA ALA A 58 -2.40 15.66 -12.99
C ALA A 58 -3.67 15.33 -12.19
N GLU A 59 -4.75 16.08 -12.38
CA GLU A 59 -6.03 15.85 -11.72
C GLU A 59 -6.69 14.53 -12.16
N LYS A 60 -6.63 14.20 -13.47
CA LYS A 60 -7.13 12.92 -13.99
C LYS A 60 -6.36 11.73 -13.42
N MET A 61 -5.03 11.81 -13.38
CA MET A 61 -4.17 10.75 -12.87
C MET A 61 -4.29 10.57 -11.35
N SER A 62 -4.54 11.64 -10.59
CA SER A 62 -4.76 11.50 -9.14
C SER A 62 -6.11 10.86 -8.81
N LYS A 63 -7.11 11.03 -9.68
CA LYS A 63 -8.44 10.40 -9.56
C LYS A 63 -8.44 8.95 -10.04
N GLN A 64 -7.52 8.58 -10.92
CA GLN A 64 -7.22 7.20 -11.24
C GLN A 64 -6.51 6.57 -10.04
N GLY A 65 -7.27 5.93 -9.16
CA GLY A 65 -6.69 5.07 -8.11
C GLY A 65 -5.84 3.94 -8.71
N LYS A 66 -5.02 3.30 -7.88
CA LYS A 66 -4.16 2.17 -8.26
C LYS A 66 -4.93 1.19 -9.16
N GLU A 67 -4.44 0.95 -10.38
CA GLU A 67 -4.99 -0.11 -11.23
C GLU A 67 -4.84 -1.44 -10.46
N ILE A 68 -5.95 -2.00 -10.00
CA ILE A 68 -5.96 -3.25 -9.25
C ILE A 68 -5.65 -4.37 -10.26
N THR A 69 -4.43 -4.86 -10.22
CA THR A 69 -4.01 -5.98 -11.08
C THR A 69 -4.54 -7.30 -10.51
N PRO A 70 -4.77 -8.34 -11.34
CA PRO A 70 -5.23 -9.65 -10.86
C PRO A 70 -4.28 -10.33 -9.85
N ASP A 71 -3.02 -9.90 -9.79
CA ASP A 71 -2.02 -10.40 -8.84
C ASP A 71 -2.21 -9.82 -7.43
N ASP A 72 -2.55 -8.53 -7.32
CA ASP A 72 -2.92 -7.89 -6.04
C ASP A 72 -4.12 -8.61 -5.39
N TYR A 73 -5.05 -9.12 -6.22
CA TYR A 73 -6.18 -9.90 -5.73
C TYR A 73 -5.76 -11.23 -5.10
N LYS A 74 -4.75 -11.92 -5.66
CA LYS A 74 -4.27 -13.20 -5.11
C LYS A 74 -3.64 -13.03 -3.74
N ASP A 75 -2.84 -11.98 -3.57
CA ASP A 75 -2.20 -11.71 -2.28
C ASP A 75 -3.21 -11.28 -1.23
N LEU A 76 -4.22 -10.49 -1.61
CA LEU A 76 -5.35 -10.17 -0.72
C LEU A 76 -6.12 -11.42 -0.30
N VAL A 77 -6.36 -12.36 -1.22
CA VAL A 77 -7.04 -13.63 -0.90
C VAL A 77 -6.23 -14.48 0.08
N LYS A 78 -4.90 -14.53 -0.08
CA LYS A 78 -4.02 -15.24 0.88
C LYS A 78 -4.09 -14.61 2.26
N GLU A 79 -4.04 -13.28 2.34
CA GLU A 79 -4.10 -12.55 3.61
C GLU A 79 -5.44 -12.78 4.31
N VAL A 80 -6.56 -12.72 3.57
CA VAL A 80 -7.89 -13.04 4.12
C VAL A 80 -7.97 -14.48 4.63
N ALA A 81 -7.34 -15.44 3.94
CA ALA A 81 -7.33 -16.83 4.37
C ALA A 81 -6.55 -17.01 5.68
N GLU A 82 -5.39 -16.37 5.79
CA GLU A 82 -4.55 -16.43 6.99
C GLU A 82 -5.23 -15.74 8.18
N LEU A 83 -5.82 -14.56 7.99
CA LEU A 83 -6.58 -13.86 9.02
C LEU A 83 -7.78 -14.68 9.52
N LYS A 84 -8.51 -15.34 8.61
CA LYS A 84 -9.61 -16.24 9.00
C LYS A 84 -9.13 -17.43 9.82
N LYS A 85 -7.93 -17.96 9.51
CA LYS A 85 -7.32 -19.07 10.26
C LYS A 85 -6.94 -18.62 11.68
N GLN A 86 -6.30 -17.46 11.81
CA GLN A 86 -5.96 -16.87 13.11
C GLN A 86 -7.22 -16.60 13.95
N LEU A 87 -8.27 -16.03 13.35
CA LEU A 87 -9.54 -15.78 14.04
C LEU A 87 -10.18 -17.07 14.58
N LYS A 88 -10.14 -18.17 13.81
CA LYS A 88 -10.65 -19.47 14.27
C LYS A 88 -9.83 -20.02 15.44
N ALA A 89 -8.51 -19.89 15.39
CA ALA A 89 -7.64 -20.35 16.48
C ALA A 89 -7.86 -19.56 17.77
N GLU A 90 -7.98 -18.23 17.67
CA GLU A 90 -8.27 -17.37 18.82
C GLU A 90 -9.65 -17.63 19.42
N ARG A 91 -10.68 -17.87 18.58
CA ARG A 91 -12.00 -18.27 19.06
C ARG A 91 -11.97 -19.59 19.82
N LEU A 92 -11.33 -20.62 19.25
CA LEU A 92 -11.18 -21.91 19.91
C LEU A 92 -10.45 -21.79 21.26
N ARG A 93 -9.45 -20.91 21.34
CA ARG A 93 -8.72 -20.62 22.57
C ARG A 93 -9.61 -19.94 23.60
N ALA A 94 -10.44 -18.98 23.20
CA ALA A 94 -11.41 -18.32 24.06
C ALA A 94 -12.45 -19.31 24.60
N ASP A 95 -13.02 -20.14 23.72
CA ASP A 95 -14.00 -21.18 24.08
C ASP A 95 -13.41 -22.16 25.12
N PHE A 96 -12.14 -22.57 24.95
CA PHE A 96 -11.45 -23.42 25.91
C PHE A 96 -11.28 -22.76 27.29
N TYR A 97 -10.96 -21.46 27.34
CA TYR A 97 -10.86 -20.75 28.61
C TYR A 97 -12.21 -20.64 29.31
N GLU A 98 -13.30 -20.42 28.59
CA GLU A 98 -14.64 -20.42 29.17
C GLU A 98 -14.99 -21.78 29.79
N GLU A 99 -14.70 -22.89 29.10
CA GLU A 99 -14.93 -24.24 29.60
C GLU A 99 -14.09 -24.56 30.85
N MET A 100 -12.81 -24.19 30.86
CA MET A 100 -11.93 -24.41 32.02
C MET A 100 -12.36 -23.57 33.24
N VAL A 101 -12.81 -22.33 33.02
CA VAL A 101 -13.36 -21.49 34.09
C VAL A 101 -14.67 -22.08 34.64
N ALA A 102 -15.55 -22.57 33.76
CA ALA A 102 -16.79 -23.25 34.16
C ALA A 102 -16.52 -24.53 34.96
N PHE A 103 -15.52 -25.33 34.55
CA PHE A 103 -15.09 -26.51 35.28
C PHE A 103 -14.53 -26.17 36.67
N GLY A 104 -13.65 -25.17 36.77
CA GLY A 104 -13.09 -24.71 38.06
C GLY A 104 -14.16 -24.21 39.04
N LYS A 105 -15.18 -23.48 38.54
CA LYS A 105 -16.36 -23.09 39.32
C LYS A 105 -17.12 -24.30 39.85
N LYS A 106 -17.34 -25.31 39.01
CA LYS A 106 -18.15 -26.49 39.34
C LYS A 106 -17.42 -27.47 40.26
N ALA A 107 -16.12 -27.69 40.06
CA ALA A 107 -15.33 -28.67 40.80
C ALA A 107 -14.87 -28.18 42.18
N TYR A 108 -14.57 -26.88 42.32
CA TYR A 108 -13.98 -26.34 43.54
C TYR A 108 -14.79 -25.20 44.18
N GLY A 109 -15.96 -24.84 43.63
CA GLY A 109 -16.80 -23.77 44.18
C GLY A 109 -16.15 -22.38 44.14
N ILE A 110 -15.11 -22.21 43.32
CA ILE A 110 -14.33 -20.97 43.26
C ILE A 110 -15.19 -19.88 42.61
N LYS A 111 -15.60 -18.88 43.41
CA LYS A 111 -16.14 -17.61 42.91
C LYS A 111 -15.00 -16.81 42.29
N VAL A 112 -14.86 -16.89 40.97
CA VAL A 112 -14.14 -15.86 40.20
C VAL A 112 -14.99 -14.59 40.26
N TRP A 113 -14.49 -13.58 40.97
CA TRP A 113 -15.05 -12.23 40.97
C TRP A 113 -14.69 -11.59 39.63
N ASN A 114 -15.63 -11.57 38.69
CA ASN A 114 -15.50 -10.72 37.51
C ASN A 114 -15.90 -9.30 37.93
N ALA A 115 -15.02 -8.33 37.69
CA ALA A 115 -15.32 -6.90 37.69
C ALA A 115 -15.99 -6.50 36.37
#